data_AF-A0A7Y8I3G3-F1
#
_entry.id   AF-A0A7Y8I3G3-F1
#
_cell.length_a   1.000
_cell.length_b   1.000
_cell.length_c   1.000
_cell.angle_alpha   90.00
_cell.angle_beta   90.00
_cell.angle_gamma   90.00
#
_symmetry.space_group_name_H-M   'P 1'
#
loop_
_entity.id
_entity.type
_entity.pdbx_description
1 polymer ?
#
loop_
_entity_poly.entity_id
_entity_poly.type
_entity_poly.pdbx_seq_one_letter_code
_entity_poly.pdbx_strand_id
1 'polypeptide(L)'
;MKFGALILLALASGTRMSTLVEDVYSVGPGRTRYLDIAMPAEPVRVLCTFEVESPAAAPIRAQLIGDDGTIVAQTQATSHGGLSSRPPRAGRYRLVLDNRSNKQAVRVALYVRLVYGEGPMAPVSRADPRKGQILVLCSMAFFGVLALYAGARIKRNLDRKS
;
A
#
# COMPACT_ATOMS: atom_id res chain seq x y z
N MET A 1 32.66 -40.73 -7.37
CA MET A 1 31.85 -39.83 -8.21
C MET A 1 31.45 -38.62 -7.37
N LYS A 2 32.08 -37.46 -7.59
CA LYS A 2 31.79 -36.20 -6.89
C LYS A 2 31.04 -35.30 -7.88
N PHE A 3 29.74 -35.15 -7.72
CA PHE A 3 29.00 -34.06 -8.39
C PHE A 3 28.49 -33.10 -7.32
N GLY A 4 28.96 -31.87 -7.45
CA GLY A 4 28.88 -30.82 -6.44
C GLY A 4 27.45 -30.36 -6.19
N ALA A 5 27.16 -30.13 -4.92
CA ALA A 5 25.99 -29.40 -4.47
C ALA A 5 26.14 -27.94 -4.90
N LEU A 6 25.46 -27.56 -5.99
CA LEU A 6 25.30 -26.17 -6.39
C LEU A 6 24.21 -25.54 -5.52
N ILE A 7 24.61 -24.92 -4.40
CA ILE A 7 23.71 -24.13 -3.56
C ILE A 7 23.46 -22.80 -4.29
N LEU A 8 22.28 -22.66 -4.89
CA LEU A 8 21.76 -21.37 -5.35
C LEU A 8 21.37 -20.55 -4.11
N LEU A 9 22.25 -19.64 -3.70
CA LEU A 9 21.94 -18.61 -2.72
C LEU A 9 21.04 -17.56 -3.41
N ALA A 10 19.73 -17.75 -3.34
CA ALA A 10 18.78 -16.71 -3.74
C ALA A 10 18.92 -15.55 -2.75
N LEU A 11 19.61 -14.48 -3.16
CA LEU A 11 19.57 -13.18 -2.49
C LEU A 11 18.13 -12.67 -2.58
N ALA A 12 17.32 -13.00 -1.56
CA ALA A 12 16.08 -12.30 -1.32
C ALA A 12 16.46 -10.86 -0.95
N SER A 13 16.42 -9.96 -1.93
CA SER A 13 16.40 -8.51 -1.69
C SER A 13 15.10 -8.20 -0.94
N GLY A 14 15.11 -8.46 0.36
CA GLY A 14 13.93 -8.29 1.21
C GLY A 14 13.47 -6.85 1.18
N THR A 15 12.16 -6.65 1.05
CA THR A 15 11.54 -5.34 1.21
C THR A 15 11.92 -4.77 2.58
N ARG A 16 12.53 -3.59 2.60
CA ARG A 16 12.87 -2.88 3.84
C ARG A 16 11.98 -1.67 4.00
N MET A 17 11.53 -1.40 5.21
CA MET A 17 10.73 -0.21 5.51
C MET A 17 11.45 0.63 6.56
N SER A 18 11.55 1.93 6.32
CA SER A 18 12.07 2.91 7.28
C SER A 18 11.00 3.95 7.56
N THR A 19 10.69 4.17 8.83
CA THR A 19 9.85 5.29 9.25
C THR A 19 10.71 6.54 9.27
N LEU A 20 10.30 7.56 8.52
CA LEU A 20 11.01 8.84 8.45
C LEU A 20 10.40 9.84 9.44
N VAL A 21 9.06 9.86 9.51
CA VAL A 21 8.30 10.80 10.33
C VAL A 21 7.07 10.10 10.88
N GLU A 22 6.82 10.34 12.15
CA GLU A 22 5.64 9.91 12.89
C GLU A 22 5.43 10.97 13.98
N ASP A 23 4.86 12.11 13.59
CA ASP A 23 4.76 13.29 14.46
C ASP A 23 3.56 14.17 14.09
N VAL A 24 3.16 15.04 15.01
CA VAL A 24 2.05 15.98 14.84
C VAL A 24 2.58 17.37 14.52
N TYR A 25 2.24 17.87 13.33
CA TYR A 25 2.64 19.19 12.88
C TYR A 25 1.49 20.20 12.92
N SER A 26 1.77 21.38 13.45
CA SER A 26 0.90 22.54 13.29
C SER A 26 1.25 23.30 12.01
N VAL A 27 0.26 23.53 11.15
CA VAL A 27 0.36 24.34 9.94
C VAL A 27 -0.48 25.60 10.14
N GLY A 28 0.15 26.77 10.03
CA GLY A 28 -0.52 28.05 10.24
C GLY A 28 -1.64 28.33 9.22
N PRO A 29 -2.54 29.28 9.52
CA PRO A 29 -3.62 29.66 8.61
C PRO A 29 -3.07 30.24 7.31
N GLY A 30 -3.58 29.79 6.17
CA GLY A 30 -3.12 30.29 4.87
C GLY A 30 -1.67 29.92 4.51
N ARG A 31 -1.00 29.08 5.31
CA ARG A 31 0.41 28.73 5.16
C ARG A 31 0.60 27.30 4.66
N THR A 32 1.80 27.04 4.19
CA THR A 32 2.26 25.73 3.75
C THR A 32 3.40 25.31 4.66
N ARG A 33 3.47 24.01 4.99
CA ARG A 33 4.59 23.43 5.72
C ARG A 33 5.31 22.43 4.82
N TYR A 34 6.63 22.45 4.87
CA TYR A 34 7.49 21.61 4.04
C TYR A 34 8.29 20.66 4.92
N LEU A 35 8.45 19.44 4.44
CA LEU A 35 9.35 18.44 4.98
C LEU A 35 10.27 18.00 3.85
N ASP A 36 11.57 18.27 3.99
CA ASP A 36 12.57 17.81 3.04
C ASP A 36 12.85 16.31 3.28
N ILE A 37 12.80 15.54 2.21
CA ILE A 37 13.07 14.10 2.20
C ILE A 37 14.19 13.84 1.20
N ALA A 38 15.32 13.33 1.70
CA ALA A 38 16.42 12.89 0.86
C ALA A 38 16.09 11.49 0.31
N MET A 39 15.93 11.38 -1.02
CA MET A 39 15.73 10.09 -1.68
C MET A 39 17.09 9.52 -2.08
N PRO A 40 17.42 8.29 -1.65
CA PRO A 40 18.65 7.64 -2.04
C PRO A 40 18.63 7.23 -3.51
N ALA A 41 19.78 6.78 -4.01
CA ALA A 41 19.93 6.27 -5.38
C ALA A 41 19.13 4.98 -5.64
N GLU A 42 18.83 4.21 -4.58
CA GLU A 42 18.06 2.98 -4.69
C GLU A 42 16.55 3.22 -4.88
N PRO A 43 15.83 2.34 -5.60
CA PRO A 43 14.39 2.50 -5.82
C PRO A 43 13.60 2.48 -4.52
N VAL A 44 13.01 3.63 -4.17
CA VAL A 44 12.20 3.81 -2.96
C VAL A 44 10.77 4.17 -3.31
N ARG A 45 9.80 3.66 -2.54
CA ARG A 45 8.42 4.12 -2.54
C ARG A 45 8.20 4.95 -1.29
N VAL A 46 7.63 6.14 -1.48
CA VAL A 46 7.20 7.02 -0.40
C VAL A 46 5.76 6.70 -0.09
N LEU A 47 5.49 6.34 1.17
CA LEU A 47 4.17 6.23 1.73
C LEU A 47 4.00 7.38 2.71
N CYS A 48 3.02 8.24 2.45
CA CYS A 48 2.68 9.32 3.34
C CYS A 48 1.20 9.21 3.67
N THR A 49 0.87 9.15 4.95
CA THR A 49 -0.49 9.19 5.47
C THR A 49 -0.59 10.40 6.38
N PHE A 50 -1.70 11.12 6.29
CA PHE A 50 -1.98 12.26 7.14
C PHE A 50 -3.40 12.19 7.69
N GLU A 51 -3.57 12.72 8.89
CA GLU A 51 -4.87 12.88 9.54
C GLU A 51 -4.89 14.21 10.29
N VAL A 52 -5.98 14.96 10.13
CA VAL A 52 -6.17 16.25 10.78
C VAL A 52 -6.81 16.05 12.14
N GLU A 53 -6.08 16.39 13.20
CA GLU A 53 -6.56 16.28 14.58
C GLU A 53 -7.42 17.48 14.98
N SER A 54 -7.03 18.68 14.57
CA SER A 54 -7.71 19.91 14.97
C SER A 54 -7.42 21.03 14.00
N PRO A 55 -8.44 21.74 13.49
CA PRO A 55 -9.87 21.50 13.68
C PRO A 55 -10.30 20.24 12.94
N ALA A 56 -11.16 19.44 13.57
CA ALA A 56 -11.70 18.24 12.95
C ALA A 56 -12.34 18.57 11.59
N ALA A 57 -12.11 17.72 10.60
CA ALA A 57 -12.60 17.88 9.23
C ALA A 57 -12.03 19.06 8.42
N ALA A 58 -11.01 19.78 8.90
CA ALA A 58 -10.38 20.83 8.09
C ALA A 58 -9.66 20.21 6.87
N PRO A 59 -10.00 20.64 5.63
CA PRO A 59 -9.42 20.03 4.44
C PRO A 59 -8.00 20.54 4.21
N ILE A 60 -7.03 19.64 4.15
CA ILE A 60 -5.65 19.94 3.79
C ILE A 60 -5.25 19.15 2.54
N ARG A 61 -4.20 19.60 1.86
CA ARG A 61 -3.67 18.92 0.69
C ARG A 61 -2.22 18.53 0.93
N ALA A 62 -1.89 17.25 0.73
CA ALA A 62 -0.52 16.77 0.74
C ALA A 62 0.01 16.64 -0.69
N GLN A 63 1.23 17.13 -0.93
CA GLN A 63 1.90 17.07 -2.23
C GLN A 63 3.33 16.59 -2.06
N LEU A 64 3.79 15.72 -2.95
CA LEU A 64 5.20 15.35 -3.07
C LEU A 64 5.77 16.04 -4.31
N ILE A 65 6.77 16.90 -4.11
CA ILE A 65 7.36 17.74 -5.15
C ILE A 65 8.85 17.42 -5.28
N GLY A 66 9.35 17.27 -6.50
CA GLY A 66 10.79 17.14 -6.80
C GLY A 66 11.54 18.46 -6.61
N ASP A 67 12.87 18.41 -6.62
CA ASP A 67 13.69 19.63 -6.56
C ASP A 67 13.48 20.57 -7.75
N ASP A 68 13.11 19.99 -8.90
CA ASP A 68 12.73 20.62 -10.16
C ASP A 68 11.35 21.28 -10.13
N GLY A 69 10.62 21.15 -9.01
CA GLY A 69 9.27 21.66 -8.85
C GLY A 69 8.20 20.74 -9.44
N THR A 70 8.57 19.58 -9.98
CA THR A 70 7.61 18.64 -10.57
C THR A 70 6.77 17.98 -9.48
N ILE A 71 5.44 18.05 -9.60
CA ILE A 71 4.52 17.38 -8.67
C ILE A 71 4.48 15.89 -9.02
N VAL A 72 5.04 15.06 -8.14
CA VAL A 72 5.10 13.60 -8.31
C VAL A 72 3.80 12.94 -7.88
N ALA A 73 3.20 13.44 -6.79
CA ALA A 73 1.94 12.94 -6.26
C ALA A 73 1.24 14.04 -5.47
N GLN A 74 -0.08 14.00 -5.48
CA GLN A 74 -0.91 14.96 -4.77
C GLN A 74 -2.21 14.31 -4.32
N THR A 75 -2.70 14.67 -3.15
CA THR A 75 -4.04 14.29 -2.68
C THR A 75 -5.08 15.35 -3.04
N GLN A 76 -6.36 14.97 -2.97
CA GLN A 76 -7.43 15.96 -2.90
C GLN A 76 -7.39 16.69 -1.56
N ALA A 77 -8.11 17.81 -1.45
CA ALA A 77 -8.24 18.53 -0.18
C ALA A 77 -9.20 17.77 0.74
N THR A 78 -8.66 17.15 1.79
CA THR A 78 -9.41 16.25 2.69
C THR A 78 -8.84 16.35 4.11
N SER A 79 -9.60 15.93 5.10
CA SER A 79 -9.15 15.89 6.51
C SER A 79 -8.26 14.69 6.83
N HIS A 80 -8.29 13.66 6.00
CA HIS A 80 -7.49 12.46 6.16
C HIS A 80 -7.22 11.86 4.78
N GLY A 81 -6.07 11.22 4.63
CA GLY A 81 -5.73 10.56 3.39
C GLY A 81 -4.27 10.14 3.34
N GLY A 82 -3.86 9.68 2.17
CA GLY A 82 -2.48 9.35 1.94
C GLY A 82 -2.11 9.38 0.47
N LEU A 83 -0.81 9.41 0.22
CA LEU A 83 -0.21 9.29 -1.09
C LEU A 83 0.84 8.18 -1.05
N SER A 84 0.84 7.38 -2.12
CA SER A 84 1.84 6.36 -2.38
C SER A 84 2.45 6.67 -3.74
N SER A 85 3.74 6.95 -3.78
CA SER A 85 4.41 7.19 -5.05
C SER A 85 5.85 6.74 -5.02
N ARG A 86 6.34 6.33 -6.19
CA ARG A 86 7.74 6.00 -6.42
C ARG A 86 8.36 7.17 -7.20
N PRO A 87 9.23 7.98 -6.56
CA PRO A 87 9.94 9.04 -7.26
C PRO A 87 10.73 8.46 -8.44
N PRO A 88 10.70 9.10 -9.62
CA PRO A 88 11.34 8.57 -10.83
C PRO A 88 12.87 8.73 -10.82
N ARG A 89 13.39 9.65 -10.01
CA ARG A 89 14.82 9.95 -9.90
C ARG A 89 15.23 10.01 -8.44
N ALA A 90 16.50 9.73 -8.19
CA ALA A 90 17.13 10.03 -6.91
C ALA A 90 17.33 11.55 -6.76
N GLY A 91 17.29 12.06 -5.53
CA GLY A 91 17.41 13.49 -5.29
C GLY A 91 16.69 13.97 -4.03
N ARG A 92 16.48 15.28 -3.94
CA ARG A 92 15.72 15.89 -2.84
C ARG A 92 14.28 16.06 -3.25
N TYR A 93 13.38 15.60 -2.39
CA TYR A 93 11.95 15.78 -2.57
C TYR A 93 11.38 16.51 -1.37
N ARG A 94 10.31 17.25 -1.58
CA ARG A 94 9.60 17.99 -0.54
C ARG A 94 8.20 17.46 -0.41
N LEU A 95 7.86 17.02 0.79
CA LEU A 95 6.48 16.78 1.15
C LEU A 95 5.90 18.10 1.66
N VAL A 96 4.83 18.54 1.02
CA VAL A 96 4.18 19.83 1.27
C VAL A 96 2.80 19.57 1.84
N LEU A 97 2.54 20.12 3.02
CA LEU A 97 1.21 20.20 3.62
C LEU A 97 0.64 21.59 3.37
N ASP A 98 -0.34 21.66 2.47
CA ASP A 98 -0.99 22.89 2.06
C ASP A 98 -2.27 23.14 2.86
N ASN A 99 -2.24 24.23 3.64
CA ASN A 99 -3.34 24.74 4.45
C ASN A 99 -3.83 26.10 3.94
N ARG A 100 -3.58 26.45 2.67
CA ARG A 100 -3.97 27.76 2.10
C ARG A 100 -5.49 27.98 2.04
N SER A 101 -6.27 26.91 2.02
CA SER A 101 -7.75 26.98 2.01
C SER A 101 -8.36 27.30 3.36
N ASN A 102 -7.64 27.11 4.48
CA ASN A 102 -8.20 27.30 5.81
C ASN A 102 -7.78 28.63 6.43
N LYS A 103 -8.74 29.25 7.12
CA LYS A 103 -8.55 30.50 7.87
C LYS A 103 -7.91 30.31 9.25
N GLN A 104 -7.78 29.06 9.69
CA GLN A 104 -7.28 28.68 11.01
C GLN A 104 -6.08 27.74 10.89
N ALA A 105 -5.27 27.69 11.95
CA ALA A 105 -4.17 26.74 12.03
C ALA A 105 -4.72 25.31 12.14
N VAL A 106 -4.03 24.36 11.50
CA VAL A 106 -4.43 22.94 11.46
C VAL A 106 -3.30 22.08 12.03
N ARG A 107 -3.64 21.21 12.97
CA ARG A 107 -2.78 20.17 13.53
C ARG A 107 -3.00 18.88 12.74
N VAL A 108 -1.90 18.34 12.22
CA VAL A 108 -1.89 17.20 11.31
C VAL A 108 -0.96 16.15 11.88
N ALA A 109 -1.49 14.98 12.21
CA ALA A 109 -0.71 13.79 12.47
C ALA A 109 -0.17 13.27 11.13
N LEU A 110 1.16 13.26 10.99
CA LEU A 110 1.83 12.91 9.75
C LEU A 110 2.68 11.66 9.95
N TYR A 111 2.47 10.68 9.07
CA TYR A 111 3.19 9.42 9.04
C TYR A 111 3.83 9.24 7.67
N VAL A 112 5.16 9.28 7.61
CA VAL A 112 5.94 9.11 6.38
C VAL A 112 6.85 7.91 6.52
N ARG A 113 6.73 6.95 5.58
CA ARG A 113 7.54 5.75 5.51
C ARG A 113 8.16 5.61 4.12
N LEU A 114 9.39 5.15 4.11
CA LEU A 114 10.15 4.83 2.90
C LEU A 114 10.23 3.31 2.78
N VAL A 115 9.79 2.77 1.64
CA VAL A 115 9.81 1.34 1.34
C VAL A 115 10.82 1.07 0.24
N TYR A 116 11.84 0.28 0.56
CA TYR A 116 12.95 -0.09 -0.30
C TYR A 116 12.82 -1.52 -0.80
N GLY A 117 13.48 -1.83 -1.91
CA GLY A 117 13.57 -3.21 -2.41
C GLY A 117 12.27 -3.72 -3.04
N GLU A 118 11.23 -2.90 -3.15
CA GLU A 118 10.10 -3.23 -4.01
C GLU A 118 10.59 -3.26 -5.46
N GLY A 119 10.43 -4.39 -6.16
CA GLY A 119 10.60 -4.42 -7.61
C GLY A 119 9.65 -3.41 -8.30
N PRO A 120 9.84 -3.11 -9.60
CA PRO A 120 8.80 -2.44 -10.37
C PRO A 120 7.49 -3.20 -10.14
N MET A 121 6.46 -2.48 -9.67
CA MET A 121 5.15 -3.07 -9.44
C MET A 121 4.76 -3.74 -10.74
N ALA A 122 4.61 -5.07 -10.73
CA ALA A 122 4.17 -5.79 -11.92
C ALA A 122 2.93 -5.04 -12.43
N PRO A 123 2.86 -4.71 -13.74
CA PRO A 123 1.76 -3.92 -14.28
C PRO A 123 0.47 -4.54 -13.77
N VAL A 124 -0.46 -3.70 -13.29
CA VAL A 124 -1.73 -4.14 -12.67
C VAL A 124 -2.37 -5.15 -13.61
N SER A 125 -2.09 -6.42 -13.37
CA SER A 125 -2.58 -7.49 -14.20
C SER A 125 -4.02 -7.59 -13.78
N ARG A 126 -4.92 -7.16 -14.67
CA ARG A 126 -6.34 -7.51 -14.54
C ARG A 126 -6.38 -8.96 -14.10
N ALA A 127 -7.07 -9.23 -13.00
CA ALA A 127 -7.27 -10.59 -12.51
C ALA A 127 -7.71 -11.43 -13.70
N ASP A 128 -6.91 -12.44 -14.06
CA ASP A 128 -7.17 -13.26 -15.23
C ASP A 128 -8.56 -13.90 -15.05
N PRO A 129 -9.56 -13.56 -15.89
CA PRO A 129 -10.92 -14.04 -15.72
C PRO A 129 -11.00 -15.57 -15.75
N ARG A 130 -10.03 -16.24 -16.38
CA ARG A 130 -9.95 -17.70 -16.40
C ARG A 130 -9.59 -18.27 -15.03
N LYS A 131 -8.71 -17.62 -14.26
CA LYS A 131 -8.36 -18.06 -12.90
C LYS A 131 -9.57 -17.96 -11.97
N GLY A 132 -10.39 -16.91 -12.13
CA GLY A 132 -11.65 -16.76 -11.40
C GLY A 132 -12.65 -17.88 -11.74
N GLN A 133 -12.83 -18.18 -13.02
CA GLN A 133 -13.72 -19.27 -13.47
C GLN A 133 -13.27 -20.65 -12.97
N ILE A 134 -11.97 -20.96 -13.04
CA ILE A 134 -11.42 -22.23 -12.53
C ILE A 134 -11.66 -22.35 -11.03
N LEU A 135 -11.43 -21.28 -10.27
CA LEU A 135 -11.66 -21.28 -8.83
C LEU A 135 -13.13 -21.58 -8.50
N VAL A 136 -14.06 -20.89 -9.16
CA VAL A 136 -15.51 -21.12 -8.98
C VAL A 136 -15.89 -22.55 -9.35
N LEU A 137 -15.38 -23.07 -10.47
CA LEU A 137 -15.66 -24.44 -10.91
C LEU A 137 -15.11 -25.48 -9.93
N CYS A 138 -13.88 -25.29 -9.43
CA CYS A 138 -13.28 -26.15 -8.42
C CYS A 138 -14.08 -26.13 -7.11
N SER A 139 -14.50 -24.95 -6.64
CA SER A 139 -15.36 -24.84 -5.44
C SER A 139 -16.69 -25.56 -5.63
N MET A 140 -17.33 -25.41 -6.79
CA MET A 140 -18.60 -26.06 -7.09
C MET A 140 -18.48 -27.58 -7.18
N ALA A 141 -17.41 -28.09 -7.82
CA ALA A 141 -17.15 -29.52 -7.91
C ALA A 141 -16.86 -30.13 -6.53
N PHE A 142 -16.04 -29.46 -5.72
CA PHE A 142 -15.71 -29.90 -4.37
C PHE A 142 -16.94 -29.96 -3.47
N PHE A 143 -17.79 -28.92 -3.52
CA PHE A 143 -19.06 -28.91 -2.79
C PHE A 143 -19.99 -30.04 -3.26
N GLY A 144 -20.12 -30.24 -4.57
CA GLY A 144 -20.94 -31.33 -5.12
C GLY A 144 -20.48 -32.71 -4.64
N VAL A 145 -19.17 -32.97 -4.64
CA VAL A 145 -18.60 -34.22 -4.12
C VAL A 145 -18.90 -34.40 -2.64
N LEU A 146 -18.72 -33.36 -1.82
CA LEU A 146 -19.03 -33.43 -0.38
C LEU A 146 -20.52 -33.67 -0.12
N ALA A 147 -21.40 -32.99 -0.87
CA ALA A 147 -22.85 -33.15 -0.73
C ALA A 147 -23.30 -34.57 -1.11
N LEU A 148 -22.81 -35.10 -2.23
CA LEU A 148 -23.10 -36.48 -2.66
C LEU A 148 -22.53 -37.50 -1.68
N TYR A 149 -21.32 -37.30 -1.18
CA TYR A 149 -20.72 -38.18 -0.20
C TYR A 149 -21.50 -38.19 1.13
N ALA A 150 -21.91 -37.02 1.61
CA ALA A 150 -22.74 -36.89 2.81
C ALA A 150 -24.10 -37.58 2.61
N GLY A 151 -24.76 -37.35 1.48
CA GLY A 151 -26.03 -38.00 1.14
C GLY A 151 -25.91 -39.53 1.04
N ALA A 152 -24.89 -40.04 0.37
CA ALA A 152 -24.63 -41.47 0.25
C ALA A 152 -24.30 -42.11 1.62
N ARG A 153 -23.56 -41.39 2.48
CA ARG A 153 -23.27 -41.84 3.85
C ARG A 153 -24.53 -41.91 4.70
N ILE A 154 -25.40 -40.91 4.62
CA ILE A 154 -26.68 -40.90 5.35
C ILE A 154 -27.58 -42.04 4.87
N LYS A 155 -27.72 -42.23 3.55
CA LYS A 155 -28.50 -43.34 2.98
C LYS A 155 -27.98 -44.71 3.44
N ARG A 156 -26.67 -44.93 3.38
CA ARG A 156 -26.04 -46.17 3.88
C ARG A 156 -26.27 -46.41 5.37
N ASN A 157 -26.36 -45.35 6.18
CA ASN A 157 -26.66 -45.49 7.61
C ASN A 157 -28.15 -45.75 7.89
N LEU A 158 -29.07 -45.25 7.06
CA LEU A 158 -30.50 -45.58 7.15
C LEU A 158 -30.77 -47.02 6.73
N ASP A 159 -30.22 -47.47 5.60
CA ASP A 159 -30.40 -48.84 5.08
C ASP A 159 -29.80 -49.92 6.01
N ARG A 160 -28.87 -49.55 6.89
CA ARG A 160 -28.24 -50.46 7.86
C ARG A 160 -29.01 -50.58 9.18
N LYS A 161 -30.05 -49.76 9.37
CA LYS A 161 -30.85 -49.67 10.62
C LYS A 161 -32.28 -50.15 10.45
N SER A 162 -32.69 -50.53 9.23
CA SER A 162 -33.92 -51.26 8.93
C SER A 162 -33.62 -52.75 8.75
#